data_AF-A0AB35LEP5-F1
#
_entry.id   AF-A0AB35LEP5-F1
#
_cell.length_a   1.000
_cell.length_b   1.000
_cell.length_c   1.000
_cell.angle_alpha   90.00
_cell.angle_beta   90.00
_cell.angle_gamma   90.00
#
_symmetry.space_group_name_H-M   'P 1'
#
loop_
_entity.id
_entity.type
_entity.pdbx_description
1 polymer ?
#
loop_
_entity_poly.entity_id
_entity_poly.type
_entity_poly.pdbx_seq_one_letter_code
_entity_poly.pdbx_strand_id
1 'polypeptide(L)'
;MSPITSNLSMISSTEMASEIPSSIPIADKVKEFFAEYSASTNQERTALMNSVNTIDPSNPVQLLQFQNRVGKYSLAMNMISTLTHKSVSAIDTVLKAQ
;
A
#
# COMPACT_ATOMS: atom_id res chain seq x y z
N MET A 1 -28.06 21.63 -15.63
CA MET A 1 -26.88 20.75 -15.77
C MET A 1 -25.71 21.49 -15.16
N SER A 2 -25.30 21.15 -13.95
CA SER A 2 -24.21 21.85 -13.24
C SER A 2 -22.87 21.18 -13.56
N PRO A 3 -21.80 21.93 -13.86
CA PRO A 3 -20.50 21.35 -14.15
C PRO A 3 -19.83 20.86 -12.85
N ILE A 4 -19.31 19.63 -12.89
CA ILE A 4 -18.49 19.05 -11.80
C ILE A 4 -17.09 19.68 -11.91
N THR A 5 -16.72 20.49 -10.93
CA THR A 5 -15.37 21.05 -10.79
C THR A 5 -14.44 19.97 -10.26
N SER A 6 -13.51 19.51 -11.10
CA SER A 6 -12.43 18.61 -10.70
C SER A 6 -11.38 19.37 -9.89
N ASN A 7 -11.45 19.29 -8.57
CA ASN A 7 -10.38 19.78 -7.70
C ASN A 7 -9.31 18.68 -7.58
N LEU A 8 -8.35 18.69 -8.51
CA LEU A 8 -7.14 17.88 -8.39
C LEU A 8 -6.28 18.49 -7.28
N SER A 9 -6.53 18.09 -6.03
CA SER A 9 -5.65 18.42 -4.91
C SER A 9 -4.32 17.69 -5.14
N MET A 10 -3.29 18.44 -5.52
CA MET A 10 -1.92 17.92 -5.48
C MET A 10 -1.64 17.47 -4.05
N ILE A 11 -1.38 16.18 -3.89
CA ILE A 11 -0.85 15.64 -2.65
C ILE A 11 0.56 16.21 -2.56
N SER A 12 0.74 17.22 -1.70
CA SER A 12 2.07 17.64 -1.29
C SER A 12 2.70 16.44 -0.61
N SER A 13 3.72 15.85 -1.24
CA SER A 13 4.57 14.86 -0.60
C SER A 13 5.21 15.55 0.59
N THR A 14 4.60 15.43 1.77
CA THR A 14 5.24 15.83 3.02
C THR A 14 6.53 15.02 3.09
N GLU A 15 7.63 15.72 2.88
CA GLU A 15 8.98 15.23 2.97
C GLU A 15 9.23 14.84 4.44
N MET A 16 8.76 13.65 4.81
CA MET A 16 9.29 12.93 5.96
C MET A 16 10.64 12.38 5.52
N ALA A 17 11.62 13.27 5.36
CA ALA A 17 13.01 12.90 5.38
C ALA A 17 13.30 12.40 6.81
N SER A 18 12.93 11.14 7.07
CA SER A 18 13.55 10.37 8.13
C SER A 18 15.03 10.34 7.74
N GLU A 19 15.87 11.03 8.51
CA GLU A 19 17.32 11.03 8.33
C GLU A 19 17.76 9.57 8.32
N ILE A 20 18.00 9.05 7.12
CA ILE A 20 18.46 7.69 6.93
C ILE A 20 19.89 7.69 7.47
N PRO A 21 20.21 7.04 8.61
CA PRO A 21 21.59 6.94 9.04
C PRO A 21 22.37 6.25 7.91
N SER A 22 23.42 6.93 7.45
CA SER A 22 24.18 6.62 6.24
C SER A 22 25.01 5.33 6.32
N SER A 23 24.85 4.55 7.40
CA SER A 23 25.69 3.40 7.73
C SER A 23 25.01 2.03 7.57
N ILE A 24 23.69 1.98 7.38
CA ILE A 24 22.98 0.69 7.29
C ILE A 24 22.91 0.23 5.83
N PRO A 25 23.37 -1.00 5.50
CA PRO A 25 23.25 -1.58 4.16
C PRO A 25 21.83 -1.52 3.63
N ILE A 26 21.67 -1.22 2.33
CA ILE A 26 20.36 -1.14 1.68
C ILE A 26 19.56 -2.45 1.85
N ALA A 27 20.25 -3.59 1.83
CA ALA A 27 19.65 -4.90 2.01
C ALA A 27 18.96 -5.05 3.38
N ASP A 28 19.56 -4.48 4.42
CA ASP A 28 19.00 -4.59 5.78
C ASP A 28 17.81 -3.63 5.96
N LYS A 29 17.84 -2.45 5.35
CA LYS A 29 16.68 -1.55 5.27
C LYS A 29 15.50 -2.17 4.53
N VAL A 30 15.77 -2.86 3.42
CA VAL A 30 14.72 -3.56 2.66
C VAL A 30 14.09 -4.67 3.49
N LYS A 31 14.90 -5.44 4.25
CA LYS A 31 14.38 -6.48 5.16
C LYS A 31 13.51 -5.87 6.26
N GLU A 32 13.96 -4.77 6.87
CA GLU A 32 13.22 -4.06 7.92
C GLU A 32 11.86 -3.58 7.41
N PHE A 33 11.84 -2.81 6.31
CA PHE A 33 10.60 -2.31 5.72
C PHE A 33 9.69 -3.44 5.24
N PHE A 34 10.24 -4.51 4.69
CA PHE A 34 9.44 -5.67 4.29
C PHE A 34 8.81 -6.37 5.50
N ALA A 35 9.56 -6.57 6.57
CA ALA A 35 9.06 -7.20 7.79
C ALA A 35 7.96 -6.36 8.44
N GLU A 36 8.18 -5.06 8.60
CA GLU A 36 7.20 -4.11 9.13
C GLU A 36 5.92 -4.10 8.28
N TYR A 37 6.09 -3.96 6.96
CA TYR A 37 4.97 -3.91 6.04
C TYR A 37 4.18 -5.22 5.99
N SER A 38 4.86 -6.37 6.03
CA SER A 38 4.23 -7.70 6.04
C SER A 38 3.40 -7.90 7.31
N ALA A 39 3.93 -7.52 8.48
CA ALA A 39 3.20 -7.59 9.74
C ALA A 39 1.96 -6.68 9.73
N SER A 40 2.13 -5.42 9.32
CA SER A 40 1.04 -4.44 9.20
C SER A 40 -0.06 -4.91 8.23
N THR A 41 0.33 -5.42 7.07
CA THR A 41 -0.57 -5.98 6.06
C THR A 41 -1.38 -7.15 6.60
N ASN A 42 -0.73 -8.08 7.30
CA ASN A 42 -1.40 -9.25 7.84
C ASN A 42 -2.38 -8.88 8.96
N GLN A 43 -2.01 -7.91 9.79
CA GLN A 43 -2.89 -7.33 10.79
C GLN A 43 -4.12 -6.66 10.13
N GLU A 44 -3.90 -5.86 9.09
CA GLU A 44 -4.99 -5.19 8.36
C GLU A 44 -5.93 -6.19 7.70
N ARG A 45 -5.41 -7.23 7.05
CA ARG A 45 -6.20 -8.33 6.49
C ARG A 45 -7.07 -8.99 7.55
N THR A 46 -6.49 -9.28 8.72
CA THR A 46 -7.21 -9.90 9.84
C THR A 46 -8.29 -8.96 10.38
N ALA A 47 -7.99 -7.68 10.52
CA ALA A 47 -8.95 -6.66 10.95
C ALA A 47 -10.11 -6.51 9.96
N LEU A 48 -9.85 -6.53 8.65
CA LEU A 48 -10.88 -6.54 7.61
C LEU A 48 -11.77 -7.78 7.73
N MET A 49 -11.17 -8.97 7.90
CA MET A 49 -11.92 -10.21 8.05
C MET A 49 -12.82 -10.19 9.30
N ASN A 50 -12.30 -9.68 10.41
CA ASN A 50 -13.06 -9.54 11.65
C ASN A 50 -14.19 -8.51 11.50
N SER A 51 -13.96 -7.43 10.74
CA SER A 51 -14.95 -6.37 10.52
C SER A 51 -16.21 -6.92 9.82
N VAL A 52 -16.07 -7.89 8.92
CA VAL A 52 -17.22 -8.54 8.25
C VAL A 52 -18.21 -9.13 9.26
N ASN A 53 -17.72 -9.68 10.38
CA ASN A 53 -18.56 -10.28 11.41
C ASN A 53 -19.22 -9.25 12.34
N THR A 54 -18.77 -7.99 12.31
CA THR A 54 -19.24 -6.93 13.23
C THR A 54 -20.01 -5.83 12.52
N ILE A 55 -19.89 -5.70 11.20
CA ILE A 55 -20.59 -4.69 10.41
C ILE A 55 -22.08 -5.05 10.31
N ASP A 56 -22.93 -4.09 10.63
CA ASP A 56 -24.37 -4.20 10.37
C ASP A 56 -24.64 -4.11 8.85
N PRO A 57 -25.15 -5.18 8.21
CA PRO A 57 -25.43 -5.19 6.78
C PRO A 57 -26.58 -4.24 6.38
N SER A 58 -27.35 -3.73 7.34
CA SER A 58 -28.42 -2.75 7.11
C SER A 58 -27.92 -1.31 7.17
N ASN A 59 -26.65 -1.09 7.55
CA ASN A 59 -26.07 0.24 7.70
C ASN A 59 -25.19 0.61 6.48
N PRO A 60 -25.71 1.40 5.52
CA PRO A 60 -24.98 1.71 4.28
C PRO A 60 -23.71 2.54 4.51
N VAL A 61 -23.64 3.32 5.59
CA VAL A 61 -22.44 4.11 5.91
C VAL A 61 -21.30 3.19 6.36
N GLN A 62 -21.59 2.21 7.21
CA GLN A 62 -20.59 1.22 7.63
C GLN A 62 -20.12 0.36 6.45
N LEU A 63 -21.04 -0.04 5.56
CA LEU A 63 -20.70 -0.79 4.36
C LEU A 63 -19.80 0.00 3.40
N LEU A 64 -20.07 1.29 3.17
CA LEU A 64 -19.23 2.14 2.33
C LEU A 64 -17.83 2.33 2.92
N GLN A 65 -17.72 2.52 4.24
CA GLN A 65 -16.42 2.64 4.92
C GLN A 65 -15.62 1.34 4.79
N PHE A 66 -16.28 0.20 5.01
CA PHE A 66 -15.66 -1.10 4.85
C PHE A 66 -15.18 -1.34 3.41
N GLN A 67 -16.03 -1.05 2.42
CA GLN A 67 -15.67 -1.14 1.00
C GLN A 67 -14.47 -0.26 0.67
N ASN A 68 -14.43 0.98 1.17
CA ASN A 68 -13.30 1.88 0.94
C ASN A 68 -11.99 1.30 1.51
N ARG A 69 -12.06 0.72 2.72
CA ARG A 69 -10.90 0.10 3.39
C ARG A 69 -10.40 -1.14 2.64
N VAL A 70 -11.31 -2.03 2.24
CA VAL A 70 -10.98 -3.20 1.40
C VAL A 70 -10.37 -2.77 0.05
N GLY A 71 -10.94 -1.74 -0.59
CA GLY A 71 -10.43 -1.19 -1.84
C GLY A 71 -9.01 -0.65 -1.71
N LYS A 72 -8.72 0.11 -0.65
CA LYS A 72 -7.37 0.61 -0.34
C LYS A 72 -6.37 -0.52 -0.11
N TYR A 73 -6.75 -1.55 0.65
CA TYR A 73 -5.91 -2.73 0.87
C TYR A 73 -5.57 -3.43 -0.45
N SER A 74 -6.58 -3.67 -1.31
CA SER A 74 -6.41 -4.31 -2.61
C SER A 74 -5.48 -3.50 -3.53
N LEU A 75 -5.65 -2.18 -3.57
CA LEU A 75 -4.80 -1.30 -4.36
C LEU A 75 -3.33 -1.35 -3.91
N ALA A 76 -3.09 -1.28 -2.60
CA ALA A 76 -1.74 -1.35 -2.04
C ALA A 76 -1.04 -2.68 -2.39
N MET A 77 -1.74 -3.81 -2.22
CA MET A 77 -1.22 -5.13 -2.58
C MET A 77 -0.87 -5.24 -4.07
N ASN A 78 -1.73 -4.73 -4.95
CA ASN A 78 -1.49 -4.74 -6.39
C ASN A 78 -0.27 -3.91 -6.79
N MET A 79 -0.09 -2.73 -6.18
CA MET A 79 1.07 -1.88 -6.42
C MET A 79 2.36 -2.58 -6.00
N ILE A 80 2.37 -3.23 -4.84
CA ILE A 80 3.55 -3.94 -4.32
C ILE A 80 3.90 -5.13 -5.18
N SER A 81 2.91 -5.93 -5.55
CA SER A 81 3.10 -7.05 -6.49
C SER A 81 3.69 -6.56 -7.81
N THR A 82 3.13 -5.48 -8.37
CA THR A 82 3.60 -4.87 -9.62
C THR A 82 5.02 -4.34 -9.50
N LEU A 83 5.33 -3.59 -8.44
CA LEU A 83 6.65 -3.03 -8.21
C LEU A 83 7.69 -4.15 -8.02
N THR A 84 7.38 -5.14 -7.19
CA THR A 84 8.24 -6.31 -6.96
C THR A 84 8.54 -7.02 -8.27
N HIS A 85 7.51 -7.31 -9.07
CA HIS A 85 7.67 -7.97 -10.36
C HIS A 85 8.54 -7.15 -11.33
N LYS A 86 8.31 -5.84 -11.42
CA LYS A 86 9.10 -4.94 -12.28
C LYS A 86 10.55 -4.82 -11.82
N SER A 87 10.80 -4.74 -10.51
CA SER A 87 12.16 -4.69 -9.95
C SER A 87 12.94 -5.95 -10.27
N VAL A 88 12.36 -7.13 -10.05
CA VAL A 88 12.99 -8.41 -10.40
C VAL A 88 13.23 -8.52 -11.90
N SER A 89 12.24 -8.16 -12.72
CA SER A 89 12.38 -8.18 -14.19
C SER A 89 13.51 -7.27 -14.69
N ALA A 90 13.69 -6.10 -14.07
CA ALA A 90 14.79 -5.19 -14.39
C ALA A 90 16.15 -5.81 -14.05
N ILE A 91 16.28 -6.46 -12.89
CA ILE A 91 17.50 -7.17 -12.50
C ILE A 91 17.81 -8.30 -13.49
N ASP A 92 16.82 -9.13 -13.82
CA ASP A 92 16.97 -10.22 -14.79
C ASP A 92 17.41 -9.70 -16.16
N THR A 93 16.86 -8.56 -16.59
CA THR A 93 17.23 -7.94 -17.88
C THR A 93 18.70 -7.52 -17.88
N VAL A 94 19.19 -6.90 -16.79
CA VAL A 94 20.59 -6.48 -16.66
C VAL A 94 21.54 -7.68 -16.55
N LEU A 95 21.14 -8.75 -15.87
CA LEU A 95 21.96 -9.96 -15.74
C LEU A 95 22.07 -10.73 -17.07
N LYS A 96 21.01 -10.76 -17.88
CA LYS A 96 21.01 -11.44 -19.18
C LYS A 96 21.66 -10.65 -20.31
N ALA A 97 21.84 -9.33 -20.13
CA ALA A 97 22.48 -8.45 -21.11
C ALA A 97 24.02 -8.42 -21.00
N GLN A 98 24.58 -9.10 -20.00
CA GLN A 98 26.02 -9.31 -19.80
C GLN A 98 26.43 -10.67 -20.35
#